data_AF-A0A2P5D9A4-F1
#
_entry.id   AF-A0A2P5D9A4-F1
#
_cell.length_a   1.000
_cell.length_b   1.000
_cell.length_c   1.000
_cell.angle_alpha   90.00
_cell.angle_beta   90.00
_cell.angle_gamma   90.00
#
_symmetry.space_group_name_H-M   'P 1'
#
loop_
_entity.id
_entity.type
_entity.pdbx_description
1 polymer ?
#
loop_
_entity_poly.entity_id
_entity_poly.type
_entity_poly.pdbx_seq_one_letter_code
_entity_poly.pdbx_strand_id
1 'polypeptide(L)'
;MLRVYRGSDSIADPVIIAYNQVFAAYRGPTVREAVANAKDFLPTKSTLWNILDEDDDSVIEPLEKYIAASRVVTQYIESIFLSNESTAELLRLI
;
A
#
# COMPACT_ATOMS: atom_id res chain seq x y z
N MET A 1 -13.93 3.76 7.03
CA MET A 1 -13.21 3.09 5.92
C MET A 1 -12.97 1.61 6.20
N LEU A 2 -12.59 1.18 7.41
CA LEU A 2 -12.30 -0.24 7.72
C LEU A 2 -13.53 -1.18 7.75
N ARG A 3 -14.75 -0.67 7.93
CA ARG A 3 -15.98 -1.51 7.93
C ARG A 3 -16.26 -2.28 6.63
N VAL A 4 -15.68 -1.86 5.50
CA VAL A 4 -15.87 -2.54 4.19
C VAL A 4 -15.08 -3.87 4.12
N TYR A 5 -14.03 -4.03 4.94
CA TYR A 5 -13.14 -5.20 4.91
C TYR A 5 -13.68 -6.44 5.64
N ARG A 6 -14.81 -6.34 6.33
CA ARG A 6 -15.43 -7.48 7.03
C ARG A 6 -16.08 -8.51 6.09
N GLY A 7 -16.36 -8.15 4.82
CA GLY A 7 -17.20 -8.96 3.93
C GLY A 7 -16.49 -9.82 2.87
N SER A 8 -15.22 -9.53 2.55
CA SER A 8 -14.46 -10.24 1.50
C SER A 8 -13.21 -10.90 2.09
N ASP A 9 -12.99 -12.17 1.76
CA ASP A 9 -11.73 -12.88 2.06
C ASP A 9 -10.66 -12.63 0.99
N SER A 10 -11.01 -11.98 -0.13
CA SER A 10 -10.02 -11.52 -1.10
C SER A 10 -9.49 -10.14 -0.73
N ILE A 11 -8.16 -9.99 -0.71
CA ILE A 11 -7.43 -8.72 -0.58
C ILE A 11 -6.98 -8.15 -1.93
N ALA A 12 -7.38 -8.78 -3.03
CA ALA A 12 -6.83 -8.54 -4.34
C ALA A 12 -7.09 -7.11 -4.84
N ASP A 13 -8.34 -6.65 -4.75
CA ASP A 13 -8.70 -5.30 -5.18
C ASP A 13 -8.00 -4.21 -4.32
N PRO A 14 -8.00 -4.29 -2.97
CA PRO A 14 -7.22 -3.38 -2.12
C PRO A 14 -5.74 -3.28 -2.51
N VAL A 15 -5.08 -4.40 -2.76
CA VAL A 15 -3.65 -4.44 -3.14
C VAL A 15 -3.42 -3.76 -4.50
N ILE A 16 -4.24 -4.10 -5.50
CA ILE A 16 -4.09 -3.51 -6.84
C ILE A 16 -4.41 -2.01 -6.84
N ILE A 17 -5.42 -1.57 -6.08
CA ILE A 17 -5.74 -0.15 -5.90
C ILE A 17 -4.56 0.60 -5.27
N ALA A 18 -3.98 0.06 -4.19
CA ALA A 18 -2.84 0.68 -3.53
C ALA A 18 -1.60 0.75 -4.44
N TYR A 19 -1.31 -0.31 -5.19
CA TYR A 19 -0.22 -0.31 -6.17
C TYR A 19 -0.41 0.76 -7.25
N ASN A 20 -1.62 0.87 -7.80
CA ASN A 20 -1.94 1.85 -8.84
C ASN A 20 -1.81 3.29 -8.33
N GLN A 21 -2.19 3.55 -7.08
CA GLN A 21 -2.05 4.87 -6.48
C GLN A 21 -0.60 5.28 -6.20
N VAL A 22 0.23 4.34 -5.74
CA VAL A 22 1.55 4.69 -5.18
C VAL A 22 2.70 4.42 -6.16
N PHE A 23 2.66 3.31 -6.89
CA PHE A 23 3.82 2.82 -7.64
C PHE A 23 3.65 2.86 -9.15
N ALA A 24 2.43 2.72 -9.68
CA ALA A 24 2.24 2.55 -11.13
C ALA A 24 2.74 3.72 -11.99
N ALA A 25 2.76 4.95 -11.44
CA ALA A 25 3.30 6.12 -12.14
C ALA A 25 4.82 6.04 -12.37
N TYR A 26 5.54 5.26 -11.56
CA TYR A 26 7.01 5.13 -11.54
C TYR A 26 7.49 3.76 -12.05
N ARG A 27 6.66 3.04 -12.82
CA ARG A 27 6.96 1.68 -13.29
C ARG A 27 6.60 1.52 -14.76
N GLY A 28 7.52 0.93 -15.52
CA GLY A 28 7.30 0.57 -16.92
C GLY A 28 6.19 -0.49 -17.10
N PRO A 29 5.67 -0.65 -18.33
CA PRO A 29 4.52 -1.51 -18.63
C PRO A 29 4.70 -2.96 -18.18
N THR A 30 5.87 -3.55 -18.39
CA THR A 30 6.19 -4.93 -17.99
C THR A 30 6.00 -5.17 -16.49
N VAL A 31 6.42 -4.21 -15.64
CA VAL A 31 6.28 -4.36 -14.19
C VAL A 31 4.82 -4.18 -13.76
N ARG A 32 4.09 -3.24 -14.38
CA ARG A 32 2.66 -3.04 -14.09
C ARG A 32 1.83 -4.27 -14.46
N GLU A 33 2.11 -4.88 -15.61
CA GLU A 33 1.48 -6.12 -16.05
C GLU A 33 1.79 -7.27 -15.11
N ALA A 34 3.06 -7.41 -14.68
CA ALA A 34 3.44 -8.42 -13.70
C ALA A 34 2.66 -8.29 -12.38
N VAL A 35 2.45 -7.07 -11.88
CA VAL A 35 1.67 -6.84 -10.66
C VAL A 35 0.17 -7.08 -10.88
N ALA A 36 -0.38 -6.71 -12.04
CA ALA A 36 -1.76 -7.02 -12.37
C ALA A 36 -2.02 -8.53 -12.40
N ASN A 37 -1.08 -9.30 -12.96
CA ASN A 37 -1.14 -10.76 -13.00
C ASN A 37 -0.87 -11.42 -11.63
N ALA A 38 -0.12 -10.74 -10.74
CA ALA A 38 0.12 -11.24 -9.38
C ALA A 38 -1.16 -11.31 -8.53
N LYS A 39 -2.24 -10.64 -8.96
CA LYS A 39 -3.56 -10.64 -8.32
C LYS A 39 -4.06 -12.05 -7.97
N ASP A 40 -3.87 -12.99 -8.89
CA ASP A 40 -4.36 -14.37 -8.76
C ASP A 40 -3.53 -15.23 -7.80
N PHE A 41 -2.38 -14.72 -7.35
CA PHE A 41 -1.45 -15.40 -6.45
C PHE A 41 -1.42 -14.78 -5.04
N LEU A 42 -2.24 -13.76 -4.78
CA LEU A 42 -2.31 -13.13 -3.48
C LEU A 42 -2.92 -14.07 -2.43
N PRO A 43 -2.41 -14.06 -1.18
CA PRO A 43 -3.02 -14.81 -0.10
C PRO A 43 -4.42 -14.27 0.19
N THR A 44 -5.27 -15.09 0.81
CA THR A 44 -6.55 -14.59 1.32
C THR A 44 -6.34 -13.69 2.55
N LYS A 45 -7.34 -12.89 2.88
CA LYS A 45 -7.37 -12.06 4.09
C LYS A 45 -7.18 -12.93 5.33
N SER A 46 -7.88 -14.06 5.40
CA SER A 46 -7.74 -15.04 6.49
C SER A 46 -6.31 -15.58 6.61
N THR A 47 -5.65 -15.85 5.48
CA THR A 47 -4.25 -16.28 5.47
C THR A 47 -3.32 -15.18 5.98
N LEU A 48 -3.55 -13.93 5.57
CA LEU A 48 -2.79 -12.76 6.04
C LEU A 48 -2.96 -12.55 7.55
N TRP A 49 -4.18 -12.65 8.07
CA TRP A 49 -4.49 -12.58 9.50
C TRP A 49 -3.78 -13.66 10.30
N ASN A 50 -3.78 -14.90 9.83
CA ASN A 50 -3.02 -15.98 10.47
C ASN A 50 -1.51 -15.72 10.49
N ILE A 51 -0.95 -15.11 9.44
CA ILE A 51 0.48 -14.74 9.40
C ILE A 51 0.81 -13.65 10.41
N LEU A 52 -0.13 -12.73 10.65
CA LEU A 52 0.04 -11.59 11.55
C LEU A 52 -0.34 -11.91 13.01
N ASP A 53 -0.92 -13.08 13.27
CA ASP A 53 -1.52 -13.45 14.58
C ASP A 53 -2.61 -12.46 15.00
N GLU A 54 -3.45 -12.06 14.04
CA GLU A 54 -4.53 -11.08 14.19
C GLU A 54 -5.87 -11.62 13.68
N ASP A 55 -6.96 -10.95 13.97
CA ASP A 55 -8.29 -11.16 13.42
C ASP A 55 -8.95 -9.84 12.94
N ASP A 56 -10.17 -9.94 12.41
CA ASP A 56 -10.90 -8.78 11.86
C ASP A 56 -11.16 -7.66 12.88
N ASP A 57 -11.13 -7.95 14.18
CA ASP A 57 -11.33 -6.99 15.26
C ASP A 57 -10.01 -6.53 15.88
N SER A 58 -9.07 -7.44 16.14
CA SER A 58 -7.78 -7.12 16.78
C SER A 58 -6.87 -6.26 15.88
N VAL A 59 -6.96 -6.43 14.55
CA VAL A 59 -6.10 -5.73 13.59
C VAL A 59 -6.45 -4.24 13.39
N ILE A 60 -7.65 -3.82 13.80
CA ILE A 60 -8.17 -2.47 13.54
C ILE A 60 -7.31 -1.40 14.20
N GLU A 61 -7.09 -1.51 15.51
CA GLU A 61 -6.35 -0.50 16.27
C GLU A 61 -4.87 -0.39 15.82
N PRO A 62 -4.13 -1.50 15.62
CA PRO A 62 -2.78 -1.45 15.06
C PRO A 62 -2.71 -0.78 13.68
N LEU A 63 -3.62 -1.10 12.75
CA LEU A 63 -3.64 -0.49 11.43
C LEU A 63 -3.97 1.00 11.48
N GLU A 64 -4.91 1.43 12.33
CA GLU A 64 -5.23 2.85 12.51
C GLU A 64 -4.03 3.63 13.08
N LYS A 65 -3.32 3.05 14.06
CA LYS A 65 -2.07 3.63 14.59
C LYS A 65 -0.99 3.74 13.51
N TYR A 66 -0.82 2.68 12.71
CA TYR A 66 0.13 2.69 11.59
C TYR A 66 -0.22 3.77 10.56
N ILE A 67 -1.48 3.90 10.16
CA ILE A 67 -1.95 4.91 9.20
C ILE A 67 -1.70 6.32 9.74
N ALA A 68 -2.00 6.56 11.03
CA ALA A 68 -1.80 7.86 11.65
C ALA A 68 -0.32 8.24 11.74
N ALA A 69 0.53 7.31 12.20
CA ALA A 69 1.96 7.55 12.35
C ALA A 69 2.68 7.69 10.99
N SER A 70 2.39 6.79 10.05
CA SER A 70 3.01 6.80 8.71
C SER A 70 2.66 8.06 7.93
N ARG A 71 1.44 8.60 8.07
CA ARG A 71 1.06 9.87 7.43
C ARG A 71 2.00 11.01 7.78
N VAL A 72 2.31 11.18 9.07
CA VAL A 72 3.19 12.27 9.54
C VAL A 72 4.61 12.10 8.99
N VAL A 73 5.13 10.87 9.02
CA VAL A 73 6.47 10.56 8.51
C VAL A 73 6.56 10.75 7.00
N THR A 74 5.56 10.26 6.24
CA THR A 74 5.52 10.41 4.77
C THR A 74 5.45 11.87 4.36
N GLN A 75 4.63 12.69 5.04
CA GLN A 75 4.55 14.13 4.79
C GLN A 75 5.87 14.84 5.08
N TYR A 76 6.57 14.43 6.15
CA TYR A 76 7.89 14.98 6.45
C TYR A 76 8.91 14.64 5.36
N ILE A 77 8.96 13.38 4.91
CA ILE A 77 9.84 12.97 3.80
C ILE A 77 9.49 13.74 2.53
N GLU A 78 8.21 13.84 2.17
CA GLU A 78 7.76 14.63 1.02
C GLU A 78 8.22 16.09 1.11
N SER A 79 8.11 16.71 2.29
CA SER A 79 8.55 18.10 2.50
C SER A 79 10.05 18.28 2.28
N ILE A 80 10.87 17.31 2.69
CA ILE A 80 12.32 17.33 2.45
C ILE A 80 12.58 17.30 0.95
N PHE A 81 11.94 16.37 0.22
CA PHE A 81 12.14 16.18 -1.21
C PHE A 81 11.67 17.39 -2.03
N LEU A 82 10.55 18.02 -1.64
CA LEU A 82 10.03 19.23 -2.30
C LEU A 82 10.85 20.50 -2.00
N SER A 83 11.51 20.55 -0.84
CA SER A 83 12.33 21.70 -0.43
C SER A 83 13.71 21.76 -1.09
N ASN A 84 14.13 20.72 -1.80
CA ASN A 84 15.47 20.59 -2.35
C ASN A 84 15.41 20.41 -3.88
N GLU A 85 15.80 21.43 -4.65
CA GLU A 85 15.71 21.45 -6.12
C GLU A 85 16.37 20.23 -6.80
N SER A 86 17.42 19.68 -6.20
CA SER A 86 18.14 18.49 -6.70
C SER A 86 17.32 17.20 -6.68
N THR A 87 16.23 17.17 -5.90
CA THR A 87 15.48 15.94 -5.61
C THR A 87 14.26 15.75 -6.52
N ALA A 88 13.71 16.83 -7.08
CA ALA A 88 12.74 16.77 -8.17
C ALA A 88 13.30 16.07 -9.42
N GLU A 89 14.62 16.12 -9.61
CA GLU A 89 15.34 15.48 -10.71
C GLU A 89 15.54 13.97 -10.45
N LEU A 90 15.74 13.56 -9.19
CA LEU A 90 15.79 12.14 -8.79
C LEU A 90 14.44 11.44 -8.94
N LEU A 91 13.33 12.12 -8.63
CA LEU A 91 11.97 11.60 -8.84
C LEU A 91 11.63 11.38 -10.33
N ARG A 92 12.36 12.01 -11.25
CA ARG A 92 12.21 11.82 -12.71
C ARG A 92 13.05 10.67 -13.27
N LEU A 93 13.99 10.13 -12.48
CA LEU A 93 14.93 9.07 -12.88
C LEU A 93 14.49 7.65 -12.47
N ILE A 94 13.40 7.54 -11.71
CA ILE A 94 12.75 6.29 -11.30
C ILE A 94 11.38 6.14 -11.96
#